data_AF-A0A6L4AJS7-F1
#
_entry.id   AF-A0A6L4AJS7-F1
#
_cell.length_a   1.000
_cell.length_b   1.000
_cell.length_c   1.000
_cell.angle_alpha   90.00
_cell.angle_beta   90.00
_cell.angle_gamma   90.00
#
_symmetry.space_group_name_H-M   'P 1'
#
loop_
_entity.id
_entity.type
_entity.pdbx_description
1 polymer ?
#
loop_
_entity_poly.entity_id
_entity_poly.type
_entity_poly.pdbx_seq_one_letter_code
_entity_poly.pdbx_strand_id
1 'polypeptide(L)'
;MKKKAPKPNDAIFLITEERGCPIYNAGEELKVENFCLTVPSFKTDCLYLAQSIINVISSRETFTGFGKFSSQKTKFDCSGGCGEGIIRFEFKKEKDFATLQMKLLSETEERRKRQHLDRFFGVLRNLDLFESLDDDALIDLTMLLEMKNIPVDKVVLKKGDPGTYLHIILSGRIAVIAEDGSRITEMGDGAIFGEMSLLSGEPVSNSIYTIEDSQLASLSVKNFKHVLKKYPVLQLFLLKLLVDRAQAMTLRSGNITSGMSGELAEISMVDLFQLINSSQKTGTVQLILDEGKAAVLFKEGEIVYARFLDLRNRDALFALLNIKSGRFTYTKGVPPEFENLPPIGGFIGLLMEGLQKIDEKDE
;
A
#
# COMPACT_ATOMS: atom_id res chain seq x y z
N MET A 1 -42.81 -35.77 11.54
CA MET A 1 -42.21 -35.27 10.27
C MET A 1 -40.95 -36.07 10.00
N LYS A 2 -40.79 -36.61 8.78
CA LYS A 2 -39.78 -37.61 8.41
C LYS A 2 -38.34 -37.07 8.62
N LYS A 3 -37.51 -37.80 9.36
CA LYS A 3 -36.04 -37.60 9.37
C LYS A 3 -35.54 -37.81 7.94
N LYS A 4 -34.96 -36.78 7.32
CA LYS A 4 -34.22 -36.92 6.05
C LYS A 4 -33.07 -37.90 6.31
N ALA A 5 -32.91 -38.88 5.43
CA ALA A 5 -31.74 -39.76 5.44
C ALA A 5 -30.47 -38.89 5.36
N PRO A 6 -29.39 -39.23 6.09
CA PRO A 6 -28.12 -38.52 5.96
C PRO A 6 -27.67 -38.61 4.50
N LYS A 7 -27.37 -37.46 3.90
CA LYS A 7 -26.76 -37.43 2.56
C LYS A 7 -25.38 -38.07 2.70
N PRO A 8 -25.06 -39.15 1.97
CA PRO A 8 -23.90 -39.98 2.29
C PRO A 8 -22.52 -39.32 2.08
N ASN A 9 -22.44 -38.07 1.59
CA ASN A 9 -21.20 -37.49 1.07
C ASN A 9 -20.95 -36.04 1.49
N ASP A 10 -21.67 -35.53 2.49
CA ASP A 10 -21.34 -34.24 3.09
C ASP A 10 -20.18 -34.46 4.08
N ALA A 11 -19.13 -33.65 3.98
CA ALA A 11 -17.88 -33.86 4.71
C ALA A 11 -17.21 -32.54 5.08
N ILE A 12 -16.66 -32.47 6.30
CA ILE A 12 -15.84 -31.33 6.73
C ILE A 12 -14.40 -31.81 6.91
N PHE A 13 -13.46 -31.10 6.30
CA PHE A 13 -12.03 -31.32 6.48
C PHE A 13 -11.40 -30.12 7.19
N LEU A 14 -10.52 -30.37 8.16
CA LEU A 14 -9.74 -29.34 8.84
C LEU A 14 -8.31 -29.38 8.33
N ILE A 15 -7.75 -28.23 7.92
CA ILE A 15 -6.34 -28.12 7.59
C ILE A 15 -5.53 -28.10 8.89
N THR A 16 -4.74 -29.15 9.13
CA THR A 16 -3.97 -29.31 10.38
C THR A 16 -2.55 -28.80 10.27
N GLU A 17 -1.94 -28.85 9.09
CA GLU A 17 -0.61 -28.28 8.83
C GLU A 17 -0.60 -27.57 7.47
N GLU A 18 0.11 -26.45 7.39
CA GLU A 18 0.40 -25.74 6.15
C GLU A 18 1.90 -25.48 6.04
N ARG A 19 2.46 -25.82 4.88
CA ARG A 19 3.85 -25.52 4.53
C ARG A 19 3.88 -24.86 3.16
N GLY A 20 3.93 -23.54 3.11
CA GLY A 20 4.15 -22.79 1.86
C GLY A 20 2.98 -22.79 0.87
N CYS A 21 1.76 -23.12 1.32
CA CYS A 21 0.56 -23.03 0.50
C CYS A 21 0.25 -21.55 0.17
N PRO A 22 0.00 -21.23 -1.10
CA PRO A 22 -0.32 -19.86 -1.50
C PRO A 22 -1.78 -19.46 -1.24
N ILE A 23 -2.67 -20.42 -0.92
CA ILE A 23 -4.13 -20.21 -0.94
C ILE A 23 -4.80 -20.47 0.42
N TYR A 24 -4.41 -21.52 1.14
CA TYR A 24 -5.03 -21.92 2.40
C TYR A 24 -4.03 -21.89 3.53
N ASN A 25 -4.52 -21.78 4.77
CA ASN A 25 -3.70 -21.77 6.00
C ASN A 25 -4.14 -22.87 6.96
N ALA A 26 -3.26 -23.24 7.89
CA ALA A 26 -3.60 -24.16 8.97
C ALA A 26 -4.73 -23.59 9.86
N GLY A 27 -5.65 -24.46 10.29
CA GLY A 27 -6.83 -24.12 11.09
C GLY A 27 -8.10 -23.86 10.28
N GLU A 28 -8.03 -23.83 8.95
CA GLU A 28 -9.18 -23.57 8.10
C GLU A 28 -10.04 -24.82 7.85
N GLU A 29 -11.35 -24.63 7.74
CA GLU A 29 -12.31 -25.69 7.44
C GLU A 29 -12.72 -25.68 5.97
N LEU A 30 -12.73 -26.86 5.37
CA LEU A 30 -13.12 -27.12 3.99
C LEU A 30 -14.38 -27.97 4.02
N LYS A 31 -15.48 -27.43 3.50
CA LYS A 31 -16.77 -28.13 3.49
C LYS A 31 -17.03 -28.71 2.11
N VAL A 32 -17.47 -29.95 2.07
CA VAL A 32 -17.96 -30.58 0.85
C VAL A 32 -19.42 -30.90 1.03
N GLU A 33 -20.24 -30.40 0.10
CA GLU A 33 -21.67 -30.66 0.06
C GLU A 33 -22.04 -31.11 -1.35
N ASN A 34 -22.73 -32.25 -1.48
CA ASN A 34 -23.12 -32.82 -2.78
C ASN A 34 -21.96 -32.92 -3.82
N PHE A 35 -20.77 -33.36 -3.39
CA PHE A 35 -19.53 -33.41 -4.21
C PHE A 35 -18.96 -32.05 -4.65
N CYS A 36 -19.46 -30.94 -4.10
CA CYS A 36 -18.91 -29.61 -4.35
C CYS A 36 -18.11 -29.15 -3.14
N LEU A 37 -16.82 -28.84 -3.35
CA LEU A 37 -16.01 -28.18 -2.34
C LEU A 37 -16.47 -26.74 -2.23
N THR A 38 -17.05 -26.39 -1.08
CA THR A 38 -17.44 -25.03 -0.76
C THR A 38 -16.26 -24.33 -0.12
N VAL A 39 -15.69 -23.36 -0.83
CA VAL A 39 -14.69 -22.44 -0.30
C VAL A 39 -15.31 -21.04 -0.13
N PRO A 40 -14.78 -20.22 0.79
CA PRO A 40 -15.21 -18.83 0.88
C PRO A 40 -14.94 -18.07 -0.44
N SER A 41 -15.86 -17.20 -0.85
CA SER A 41 -15.83 -16.42 -2.11
C SER A 41 -14.53 -15.63 -2.31
N PHE A 42 -13.91 -15.19 -1.23
CA PHE A 42 -12.68 -14.40 -1.21
C PHE A 42 -11.40 -15.24 -1.44
N LYS A 43 -11.51 -16.55 -1.65
CA LYS A 43 -10.36 -17.43 -1.93
C LYS A 43 -10.46 -18.07 -3.30
N THR A 44 -9.31 -18.23 -3.95
CA THR A 44 -9.19 -18.99 -5.19
C THR A 44 -9.41 -20.49 -4.96
N ASP A 45 -10.14 -21.13 -5.88
CA ASP A 45 -10.27 -22.57 -5.92
C ASP A 45 -8.94 -23.24 -6.27
N CYS A 46 -8.39 -24.07 -5.37
CA CYS A 46 -7.25 -24.91 -5.72
C CYS A 46 -7.72 -26.24 -6.29
N LEU A 47 -7.56 -26.40 -7.61
CA LEU A 47 -7.93 -27.63 -8.32
C LEU A 47 -7.22 -28.88 -7.77
N TYR A 48 -5.96 -28.75 -7.33
CA TYR A 48 -5.20 -29.84 -6.73
C TYR A 48 -5.79 -30.30 -5.39
N LEU A 49 -6.22 -29.35 -4.56
CA LEU A 49 -6.91 -29.64 -3.31
C LEU A 49 -8.28 -30.24 -3.58
N ALA A 50 -9.05 -29.64 -4.49
CA ALA A 50 -10.36 -30.15 -4.88
C ALA A 50 -10.26 -31.59 -5.39
N GLN A 51 -9.27 -31.90 -6.25
CA GLN A 51 -9.02 -33.24 -6.74
C GLN A 51 -8.62 -34.20 -5.61
N SER A 52 -7.73 -33.79 -4.71
CA SER A 52 -7.37 -34.59 -3.53
C SER A 52 -8.58 -34.91 -2.67
N ILE A 53 -9.45 -33.93 -2.41
CA ILE A 53 -10.67 -34.10 -1.62
C ILE A 53 -11.70 -34.99 -2.33
N ILE A 54 -11.90 -34.79 -3.64
CA ILE A 54 -12.76 -35.64 -4.46
C ILE A 54 -12.27 -37.09 -4.44
N ASN A 55 -10.95 -37.33 -4.55
CA ASN A 55 -10.37 -38.66 -4.46
C ASN A 55 -10.63 -39.30 -3.08
N VAL A 56 -10.52 -38.52 -2.01
CA VAL A 56 -10.82 -39.00 -0.65
C VAL A 56 -12.29 -39.40 -0.53
N ILE A 57 -13.22 -38.57 -1.01
CA ILE A 57 -14.68 -38.81 -0.90
C ILE A 57 -15.17 -39.90 -1.87
N SER A 58 -14.57 -40.00 -3.06
CA SER A 58 -14.95 -41.00 -4.08
C SER A 58 -14.37 -42.39 -3.82
N SER A 59 -13.34 -42.51 -2.98
CA SER A 59 -12.86 -43.80 -2.51
C SER A 59 -13.96 -44.48 -1.69
N ARG A 60 -14.69 -45.41 -2.33
CA ARG A 60 -15.92 -46.09 -1.86
C ARG A 60 -15.83 -46.85 -0.51
N GLU A 61 -14.74 -46.72 0.23
CA GLU A 61 -14.50 -47.38 1.52
C GLU A 61 -14.55 -46.43 2.73
N THR A 62 -14.60 -45.10 2.56
CA THR A 62 -14.55 -44.17 3.70
C THR A 62 -15.90 -43.90 4.37
N PHE A 63 -17.03 -44.11 3.67
CA PHE A 63 -18.34 -43.61 4.15
C PHE A 63 -19.46 -44.65 4.25
N THR A 64 -19.33 -45.82 3.62
CA THR A 64 -20.35 -46.87 3.69
C THR A 64 -19.92 -48.02 4.59
N GLY A 65 -20.29 -47.94 5.86
CA GLY A 65 -20.28 -49.06 6.80
C GLY A 65 -19.13 -49.04 7.80
N PHE A 66 -19.36 -48.43 8.96
CA PHE A 66 -18.51 -48.60 10.15
C PHE A 66 -18.69 -50.01 10.74
N GLY A 67 -18.24 -51.01 9.99
CA GLY A 67 -17.95 -52.36 10.46
C GLY A 67 -16.46 -52.48 10.77
N LYS A 68 -16.17 -52.88 12.00
CA LYS A 68 -14.87 -53.31 12.57
C LYS A 68 -13.70 -53.58 11.58
N PHE A 69 -12.53 -53.00 11.93
CA PHE A 69 -11.16 -53.30 11.46
C PHE A 69 -10.76 -52.86 10.03
N SER A 70 -10.12 -51.69 9.93
CA SER A 70 -8.72 -51.55 9.42
C SER A 70 -8.24 -50.10 9.68
N SER A 71 -6.92 -49.91 9.75
CA SER A 71 -6.24 -48.64 9.99
C SER A 71 -6.49 -47.63 8.87
N GLN A 72 -7.61 -46.89 8.95
CA GLN A 72 -7.96 -45.84 8.00
C GLN A 72 -7.09 -44.60 8.22
N LYS A 73 -6.41 -44.12 7.16
CA LYS A 73 -5.71 -42.84 7.17
C LYS A 73 -6.73 -41.71 7.35
N THR A 74 -6.69 -41.02 8.48
CA THR A 74 -7.51 -39.84 8.76
C THR A 74 -6.86 -38.54 8.30
N LYS A 75 -5.58 -38.62 7.88
CA LYS A 75 -4.76 -37.50 7.42
C LYS A 75 -4.45 -37.66 5.93
N PHE A 76 -4.65 -36.57 5.20
CA PHE A 76 -4.44 -36.49 3.77
C PHE A 76 -3.57 -35.27 3.47
N ASP A 77 -2.73 -35.40 2.46
CA ASP A 77 -1.93 -34.29 1.97
C ASP A 77 -2.50 -33.83 0.63
N CYS A 78 -2.51 -32.52 0.37
CA CYS A 78 -2.76 -32.04 -0.98
C CYS A 78 -1.59 -32.48 -1.88
N SER A 79 -1.85 -32.66 -3.17
CA SER A 79 -0.83 -33.05 -4.14
C SER A 79 0.27 -32.00 -4.35
N GLY A 80 0.12 -30.81 -3.78
CA GLY A 80 1.11 -29.73 -3.85
C GLY A 80 1.25 -29.08 -5.22
N GLY A 81 0.56 -29.54 -6.27
CA GLY A 81 0.80 -29.08 -7.65
C GLY A 81 0.54 -27.59 -7.94
N CYS A 82 0.00 -26.82 -6.98
CA CYS A 82 -0.11 -25.37 -7.08
C CYS A 82 1.17 -24.59 -6.69
N GLY A 83 2.27 -25.27 -6.31
CA GLY A 83 3.58 -24.69 -5.96
C GLY A 83 4.52 -25.69 -5.25
N GLU A 84 5.49 -25.22 -4.46
CA GLU A 84 6.23 -26.10 -3.50
C GLU A 84 5.41 -26.37 -2.22
N GLY A 85 4.25 -25.72 -2.09
CA GLY A 85 3.46 -25.71 -0.88
C GLY A 85 2.59 -26.94 -0.68
N ILE A 86 2.64 -27.55 0.49
CA ILE A 86 1.82 -28.72 0.87
C ILE A 86 0.97 -28.36 2.09
N ILE A 87 -0.32 -28.71 2.02
CA ILE A 87 -1.21 -28.70 3.18
C ILE A 87 -1.58 -30.13 3.57
N ARG A 88 -1.68 -30.35 4.88
CA ARG A 88 -2.23 -31.56 5.48
C ARG A 88 -3.60 -31.27 6.03
N PHE A 89 -4.57 -32.12 5.72
CA PHE A 89 -5.95 -31.97 6.16
C PHE A 89 -6.52 -33.29 6.68
N GLU A 90 -7.44 -33.19 7.63
CA GLU A 90 -8.02 -34.33 8.32
C GLU A 90 -9.54 -34.31 8.28
N PHE A 91 -10.16 -35.49 8.14
CA PHE A 91 -11.61 -35.62 8.15
C PHE A 91 -12.18 -35.38 9.56
N LYS A 92 -13.11 -34.43 9.67
CA LYS A 92 -13.83 -34.10 10.91
C LYS A 92 -15.12 -34.94 10.95
N LYS A 93 -15.14 -35.99 11.78
CA LYS A 93 -16.33 -36.85 11.94
C LYS A 93 -17.58 -36.02 12.25
N GLU A 94 -18.58 -36.08 11.37
CA GLU A 94 -19.92 -35.61 11.68
C GLU A 94 -20.45 -36.39 12.88
N LYS A 95 -20.90 -35.66 13.90
CA LYS A 95 -21.99 -36.12 14.75
C LYS A 95 -23.12 -35.14 14.54
N ASP A 96 -24.29 -35.66 14.23
CA ASP A 96 -25.63 -35.04 14.17
C ASP A 96 -26.09 -34.34 15.46
N PHE A 97 -25.16 -33.80 16.25
CA PHE A 97 -25.42 -32.87 17.33
C PHE A 97 -24.40 -31.75 17.18
N ALA A 98 -24.75 -30.72 16.40
CA ALA A 98 -24.27 -29.40 16.76
C ALA A 98 -24.84 -29.15 18.17
N THR A 99 -24.02 -29.40 19.20
CA THR A 99 -24.36 -29.08 20.58
C THR A 99 -24.83 -27.62 20.62
N LEU A 100 -25.68 -27.25 21.58
CA LEU A 100 -26.08 -25.84 21.74
C LEU A 100 -24.84 -24.93 21.73
N GLN A 101 -23.74 -25.42 22.33
CA GLN A 101 -22.42 -24.83 22.31
C GLN A 101 -21.83 -24.62 20.90
N MET A 102 -21.95 -25.59 19.97
CA MET A 102 -21.51 -25.42 18.56
C MET A 102 -22.41 -24.50 17.74
N LYS A 103 -23.74 -24.53 17.93
CA LYS A 103 -24.64 -23.56 17.28
C LYS A 103 -24.43 -22.14 17.80
N LEU A 104 -24.22 -22.00 19.10
CA LEU A 104 -23.83 -20.74 19.71
C LEU A 104 -22.46 -20.29 19.19
N LEU A 105 -21.49 -21.20 19.04
CA LEU A 105 -20.19 -20.88 18.43
C LEU A 105 -20.34 -20.40 16.99
N SER A 106 -21.11 -21.09 16.13
CA SER A 106 -21.32 -20.66 14.74
C SER A 106 -22.09 -19.34 14.64
N GLU A 107 -23.14 -19.13 15.45
CA GLU A 107 -23.85 -17.85 15.51
C GLU A 107 -22.96 -16.73 16.04
N THR A 108 -22.08 -17.01 17.00
CA THR A 108 -21.09 -16.04 17.49
C THR A 108 -20.02 -15.74 16.45
N GLU A 109 -19.61 -16.72 15.65
CA GLU A 109 -18.67 -16.54 14.54
C GLU A 109 -19.29 -15.71 13.42
N GLU A 110 -20.54 -15.97 13.03
CA GLU A 110 -21.26 -15.16 12.04
C GLU A 110 -21.50 -13.74 12.55
N ARG A 111 -21.84 -13.58 13.83
CA ARG A 111 -21.93 -12.25 14.46
C ARG A 111 -20.59 -11.55 14.48
N ARG A 112 -19.49 -12.25 14.79
CA ARG A 112 -18.14 -11.68 14.74
C ARG A 112 -17.76 -11.28 13.33
N LYS A 113 -18.06 -12.10 12.31
CA LYS A 113 -17.84 -11.77 10.90
C LYS A 113 -18.64 -10.55 10.47
N ARG A 114 -19.92 -10.46 10.83
CA ARG A 114 -20.74 -9.26 10.57
C ARG A 114 -20.19 -8.03 11.27
N GLN A 115 -19.85 -8.11 12.55
CA GLN A 115 -19.22 -7.00 13.28
C GLN A 115 -17.86 -6.59 12.69
N HIS A 116 -17.10 -7.56 12.18
CA HIS A 116 -15.85 -7.32 11.49
C HIS A 116 -16.12 -6.55 10.18
N LEU A 117 -17.02 -7.07 9.33
CA LEU A 117 -17.49 -6.42 8.11
C LEU A 117 -17.94 -4.98 8.38
N ASP A 118 -18.88 -4.77 9.29
CA ASP A 118 -19.43 -3.45 9.61
C ASP A 118 -18.34 -2.46 10.06
N ARG A 119 -17.33 -2.95 10.79
CA ARG A 119 -16.24 -2.12 11.32
C ARG A 119 -15.25 -1.68 10.24
N PHE A 120 -14.93 -2.55 9.27
CA PHE A 120 -13.98 -2.22 8.20
C PHE A 120 -14.66 -1.55 7.00
N PHE A 121 -15.83 -2.03 6.61
CA PHE A 121 -16.49 -1.64 5.37
C PHE A 121 -16.72 -0.13 5.29
N GLY A 122 -17.25 0.47 6.36
CA GLY A 122 -17.50 1.92 6.39
C GLY A 122 -16.23 2.76 6.27
N VAL A 123 -15.13 2.34 6.90
CA VAL A 123 -13.84 3.05 6.81
C VAL A 123 -13.24 2.89 5.42
N LEU A 124 -13.17 1.66 4.91
CA LEU A 124 -12.57 1.38 3.61
C LEU A 124 -13.33 2.05 2.46
N ARG A 125 -14.66 2.11 2.53
CA ARG A 125 -15.49 2.76 1.50
C ARG A 125 -15.19 4.25 1.34
N ASN A 126 -14.69 4.91 2.41
CA ASN A 126 -14.34 6.32 2.40
C ASN A 126 -12.90 6.58 1.95
N LEU A 127 -12.11 5.55 1.63
CA LEU A 127 -10.75 5.73 1.15
C LEU A 127 -10.74 5.73 -0.37
N ASP A 128 -10.11 6.74 -0.96
CA ASP A 128 -9.96 6.91 -2.41
C ASP A 128 -9.40 5.65 -3.10
N LEU A 129 -8.55 4.88 -2.40
CA LEU A 129 -7.99 3.63 -2.90
C LEU A 129 -9.08 2.59 -3.26
N PHE A 130 -10.20 2.57 -2.55
CA PHE A 130 -11.23 1.53 -2.66
C PHE A 130 -12.53 2.02 -3.31
N GLU A 131 -12.58 3.28 -3.77
CA GLU A 131 -13.77 3.86 -4.42
C GLU A 131 -14.19 3.06 -5.66
N SER A 132 -13.22 2.57 -6.44
CA SER A 132 -13.46 1.81 -7.66
C SER A 132 -13.87 0.35 -7.44
N LEU A 133 -13.84 -0.15 -6.19
CA LEU A 133 -14.29 -1.51 -5.88
C LEU A 133 -15.81 -1.53 -5.70
N ASP A 134 -16.47 -2.56 -6.21
CA ASP A 134 -17.87 -2.81 -5.87
C ASP A 134 -18.02 -3.34 -4.43
N ASP A 135 -19.25 -3.38 -3.93
CA ASP A 135 -19.51 -3.78 -2.55
C ASP A 135 -19.08 -5.23 -2.29
N ASP A 136 -19.23 -6.12 -3.27
CA ASP A 136 -18.83 -7.53 -3.18
C ASP A 136 -17.29 -7.65 -3.08
N ALA A 137 -16.54 -6.92 -3.90
CA ALA A 137 -15.08 -6.89 -3.83
C ALA A 137 -14.59 -6.28 -2.52
N LEU A 138 -15.27 -5.25 -2.02
CA LEU A 138 -14.94 -4.62 -0.75
C LEU A 138 -15.22 -5.57 0.42
N ILE A 139 -16.34 -6.31 0.40
CA ILE A 139 -16.65 -7.37 1.36
C ILE A 139 -15.55 -8.43 1.34
N ASP A 140 -15.18 -8.94 0.16
CA ASP A 140 -14.11 -9.93 0.02
C ASP A 140 -12.78 -9.42 0.61
N LEU A 141 -12.43 -8.15 0.35
CA LEU A 141 -11.23 -7.52 0.91
C LEU A 141 -11.29 -7.43 2.44
N THR A 142 -12.43 -7.01 3.01
CA THR A 142 -12.58 -6.89 4.47
C THR A 142 -12.42 -8.22 5.19
N MET A 143 -12.75 -9.33 4.54
CA MET A 143 -12.59 -10.69 5.07
C MET A 143 -11.13 -11.16 5.10
N LEU A 144 -10.25 -10.51 4.34
CA LEU A 144 -8.81 -10.78 4.29
C LEU A 144 -7.99 -9.91 5.26
N LEU A 145 -8.61 -8.89 5.85
CA LEU A 145 -7.97 -7.96 6.79
C LEU A 145 -7.99 -8.49 8.22
N GLU A 146 -6.93 -8.20 8.95
CA GLU A 146 -6.80 -8.50 10.37
C GLU A 146 -6.74 -7.21 11.18
N MET A 147 -7.55 -7.11 12.24
CA MET A 147 -7.48 -5.99 13.18
C MET A 147 -6.25 -6.11 14.07
N LYS A 148 -5.49 -5.01 14.21
CA LYS A 148 -4.44 -4.89 15.22
C LYS A 148 -4.63 -3.61 16.02
N ASN A 149 -4.73 -3.76 17.33
CA ASN A 149 -4.73 -2.63 18.28
C ASN A 149 -3.32 -2.52 18.86
N ILE A 150 -2.69 -1.36 18.67
CA ILE A 150 -1.30 -1.13 19.06
C ILE A 150 -1.26 0.12 19.95
N PRO A 151 -0.78 0.01 21.21
CA PRO A 151 -0.63 1.15 22.10
C PRO A 151 0.35 2.19 21.55
N VAL A 152 0.29 3.42 22.07
CA VAL A 152 1.29 4.47 21.83
C VAL A 152 2.74 4.01 22.10
N ASP A 153 3.69 4.59 21.37
CA ASP A 153 5.14 4.36 21.47
C ASP A 153 5.57 2.90 21.21
N LYS A 154 4.91 2.22 20.28
CA LYS A 154 5.25 0.86 19.85
C LYS A 154 5.68 0.84 18.39
N VAL A 155 6.71 0.04 18.12
CA VAL A 155 7.17 -0.23 16.77
C VAL A 155 6.15 -1.09 16.04
N VAL A 156 5.71 -0.63 14.87
CA VAL A 156 4.80 -1.36 13.99
C VAL A 156 5.59 -2.09 12.91
N LEU A 157 6.51 -1.37 12.25
CA LEU A 157 7.47 -1.91 11.30
C LEU A 157 8.87 -1.45 11.70
N LYS A 158 9.86 -2.33 11.59
CA LYS A 158 11.24 -2.04 11.95
C LYS A 158 12.11 -2.03 10.70
N LYS A 159 12.99 -1.03 10.58
CA LYS A 159 13.95 -0.94 9.48
C LYS A 159 14.77 -2.24 9.36
N GLY A 160 14.94 -2.71 8.13
CA GLY A 160 15.71 -3.91 7.79
C GLY A 160 14.93 -5.22 7.90
N ASP A 161 13.76 -5.22 8.54
CA ASP A 161 12.90 -6.41 8.58
C ASP A 161 12.23 -6.63 7.22
N PRO A 162 11.93 -7.90 6.85
CA PRO A 162 11.18 -8.18 5.63
C PRO A 162 9.76 -7.61 5.69
N GLY A 163 9.30 -7.02 4.59
CA GLY A 163 7.90 -6.60 4.44
C GLY A 163 6.97 -7.80 4.45
N THR A 164 6.06 -7.86 5.43
CA THR A 164 5.14 -9.01 5.60
C THR A 164 3.66 -8.62 5.60
N TYR A 165 3.35 -7.36 5.86
CA TYR A 165 1.97 -6.84 5.92
C TYR A 165 1.89 -5.43 5.33
N LEU A 166 0.77 -5.17 4.66
CA LEU A 166 0.26 -3.84 4.36
C LEU A 166 -0.63 -3.43 5.54
N HIS A 167 -0.59 -2.17 5.92
CA HIS A 167 -1.43 -1.64 7.00
C HIS A 167 -2.24 -0.44 6.54
N ILE A 168 -3.47 -0.34 7.03
CA ILE A 168 -4.37 0.81 6.87
C ILE A 168 -4.68 1.33 8.26
N ILE A 169 -4.51 2.63 8.49
CA ILE A 169 -4.82 3.25 9.77
C ILE A 169 -6.32 3.48 9.85
N LEU A 170 -7.01 2.79 10.76
CA LEU A 170 -8.45 2.98 10.99
C LEU A 170 -8.70 4.15 11.95
N SER A 171 -7.86 4.26 12.96
CA SER A 171 -7.88 5.35 13.94
C SER A 171 -6.50 5.49 14.58
N GLY A 172 -6.08 6.73 14.83
CA GLY A 172 -4.86 7.05 15.55
C GLY A 172 -3.78 7.59 14.62
N ARG A 173 -2.55 7.68 15.12
CA ARG A 173 -1.44 8.26 14.37
C ARG A 173 -0.16 7.46 14.54
N ILE A 174 0.62 7.43 13.46
CA ILE A 174 1.92 6.79 13.40
C ILE A 174 2.95 7.74 12.78
N ALA A 175 4.22 7.56 13.12
CA ALA A 175 5.34 8.31 12.59
C ALA A 175 6.37 7.38 11.94
N VAL A 176 6.90 7.80 10.80
CA VAL A 176 8.07 7.21 10.14
C VAL A 176 9.31 7.88 10.71
N ILE A 177 10.24 7.09 11.23
CA ILE A 177 11.44 7.54 11.92
C ILE A 177 12.68 7.18 11.08
N ALA A 178 13.52 8.18 10.84
CA ALA A 178 14.83 8.03 10.19
C ALA A 178 15.84 7.33 11.11
N GLU A 179 17.00 6.96 10.56
CA GLU A 179 18.07 6.33 11.36
C GLU A 179 18.65 7.26 12.43
N ASP A 180 18.67 8.56 12.18
CA ASP A 180 19.12 9.58 13.12
C ASP A 180 18.08 9.88 14.22
N GLY A 181 16.94 9.18 14.21
CA GLY A 181 15.84 9.38 15.16
C GLY A 181 14.90 10.53 14.80
N SER A 182 15.14 11.25 13.71
CA SER A 182 14.24 12.32 13.26
C SER A 182 12.93 11.76 12.69
N ARG A 183 11.84 12.51 12.86
CA ARG A 183 10.53 12.17 12.28
C ARG A 183 10.51 12.58 10.82
N ILE A 184 10.48 11.60 9.91
CA ILE A 184 10.39 11.85 8.48
C ILE A 184 9.00 12.35 8.14
N THR A 185 7.96 11.64 8.60
CA THR A 185 6.56 12.01 8.37
C THR A 185 5.63 11.37 9.40
N GLU A 186 4.46 11.96 9.57
CA GLU A 186 3.35 11.40 10.34
C GLU A 186 2.19 11.04 9.40
N MET A 187 1.44 10.02 9.77
CA MET A 187 0.29 9.49 9.04
C MET A 187 -0.84 9.23 10.03
N GLY A 188 -2.06 9.56 9.64
CA GLY A 188 -3.27 9.35 10.44
C GLY A 188 -4.32 8.53 9.71
N ASP A 189 -5.54 8.55 10.22
CA ASP A 189 -6.71 7.83 9.72
C ASP A 189 -6.80 7.82 8.18
N GLY A 190 -7.02 6.63 7.63
CA GLY A 190 -7.10 6.37 6.19
C GLY A 190 -5.77 6.21 5.46
N ALA A 191 -4.65 6.60 6.07
CA ALA A 191 -3.34 6.41 5.46
C ALA A 191 -2.96 4.92 5.43
N ILE A 192 -2.18 4.57 4.40
CA ILE A 192 -1.73 3.21 4.12
C ILE A 192 -0.21 3.15 4.25
N PHE A 193 0.35 2.10 4.83
CA PHE A 193 1.81 1.97 4.95
C PHE A 193 2.27 0.53 4.92
N GLY A 194 3.58 0.33 4.75
CA GLY A 194 4.18 -0.99 4.54
C GLY A 194 4.06 -1.50 3.11
N GLU A 195 3.41 -0.75 2.21
CA GLU A 195 3.27 -1.11 0.80
C GLU A 195 4.61 -1.11 0.05
N MET A 196 5.53 -0.21 0.43
CA MET A 196 6.81 -0.05 -0.28
C MET A 196 7.59 -1.36 -0.30
N SER A 197 7.81 -1.98 0.87
CA SER A 197 8.57 -3.23 0.97
C SER A 197 7.86 -4.42 0.30
N LEU A 198 6.52 -4.42 0.27
CA LEU A 198 5.76 -5.44 -0.42
C LEU A 198 5.82 -5.32 -1.96
N LEU A 199 5.87 -4.09 -2.47
CA LEU A 199 5.88 -3.81 -3.90
C LEU A 199 7.30 -3.86 -4.49
N SER A 200 8.30 -3.31 -3.80
CA SER A 200 9.70 -3.34 -4.26
C SER A 200 10.37 -4.70 -4.03
N GLY A 201 9.91 -5.46 -3.03
CA GLY A 201 10.60 -6.67 -2.57
C GLY A 201 11.81 -6.39 -1.67
N GLU A 202 12.12 -5.12 -1.42
CA GLU A 202 13.19 -4.70 -0.52
C GLU A 202 12.73 -4.76 0.95
N PRO A 203 13.67 -4.87 1.91
CA PRO A 203 13.36 -4.75 3.33
C PRO A 203 12.72 -3.39 3.68
N VAL A 204 12.08 -3.32 4.85
CA VAL A 204 11.50 -2.08 5.38
C VAL A 204 12.57 -0.99 5.45
N SER A 205 12.33 0.14 4.77
CA SER A 205 13.29 1.24 4.60
C SER A 205 13.48 2.07 5.87
N ASN A 206 12.41 2.29 6.63
CA ASN A 206 12.40 3.11 7.83
C ASN A 206 11.51 2.48 8.91
N SER A 207 11.89 2.67 10.16
CA SER A 207 11.07 2.19 11.29
C SER A 207 9.83 3.06 11.44
N ILE A 208 8.71 2.45 11.80
CA ILE A 208 7.42 3.12 11.99
C ILE A 208 6.92 2.83 13.39
N TYR A 209 6.51 3.89 14.09
CA TYR A 209 6.03 3.82 15.47
C TYR A 209 4.64 4.43 15.60
N THR A 210 3.83 3.88 16.49
CA THR A 210 2.61 4.55 16.96
C THR A 210 2.99 5.77 17.80
N ILE A 211 2.34 6.91 17.53
CA ILE A 211 2.45 8.13 18.37
C ILE A 211 1.19 8.35 19.20
N GLU A 212 0.13 7.57 18.94
CA GLU A 212 -1.11 7.48 19.71
C GLU A 212 -1.59 6.02 19.69
N ASP A 213 -2.50 5.65 20.60
CA ASP A 213 -3.17 4.35 20.55
C ASP A 213 -3.86 4.19 19.19
N SER A 214 -3.44 3.18 18.43
CA SER A 214 -3.78 3.05 17.01
C SER A 214 -4.47 1.73 16.72
N GLN A 215 -5.50 1.79 15.86
CA GLN A 215 -6.16 0.61 15.31
C GLN A 215 -5.82 0.49 13.83
N LEU A 216 -5.33 -0.68 13.43
CA LEU A 216 -4.85 -0.95 12.09
C LEU A 216 -5.64 -2.10 11.46
N ALA A 217 -5.97 -1.97 10.18
CA ALA A 217 -6.31 -3.10 9.33
C ALA A 217 -5.04 -3.62 8.66
N SER A 218 -4.71 -4.88 8.85
CA SER A 218 -3.48 -5.48 8.32
C SER A 218 -3.82 -6.51 7.24
N LEU A 219 -3.15 -6.44 6.09
CA LEU A 219 -3.27 -7.41 5.01
C LEU A 219 -1.93 -8.11 4.82
N SER A 220 -1.88 -9.44 4.97
CA SER A 220 -0.65 -10.20 4.80
C SER A 220 -0.11 -10.10 3.36
N VAL A 221 1.19 -10.28 3.16
CA VAL A 221 1.82 -10.28 1.82
C VAL A 221 1.18 -11.31 0.88
N LYS A 222 0.76 -12.47 1.38
CA LYS A 222 0.04 -13.50 0.60
C LYS A 222 -1.30 -12.94 0.10
N ASN A 223 -2.10 -12.39 1.01
CA ASN A 223 -3.42 -11.82 0.69
C ASN A 223 -3.29 -10.57 -0.18
N PHE A 224 -2.30 -9.73 0.04
CA PHE A 224 -2.00 -8.55 -0.76
C PHE A 224 -1.74 -8.92 -2.22
N LYS A 225 -0.84 -9.89 -2.46
CA LYS A 225 -0.58 -10.40 -3.82
C LYS A 225 -1.83 -11.00 -4.47
N HIS A 226 -2.66 -11.70 -3.70
CA HIS A 226 -3.93 -12.23 -4.18
C HIS A 226 -4.90 -11.12 -4.60
N VAL A 227 -5.09 -10.11 -3.74
CA VAL A 227 -5.95 -8.94 -3.98
C VAL A 227 -5.50 -8.17 -5.22
N LEU A 228 -4.20 -7.91 -5.38
CA LEU A 228 -3.70 -7.19 -6.56
C LEU A 228 -3.89 -7.97 -7.87
N LYS A 229 -3.87 -9.31 -7.83
CA LYS A 229 -4.18 -10.14 -9.00
C LYS A 229 -5.67 -10.14 -9.33
N LYS A 230 -6.52 -10.20 -8.31
CA LYS A 230 -7.99 -10.20 -8.46
C LYS A 230 -8.52 -8.83 -8.88
N TYR A 231 -7.94 -7.75 -8.36
CA TYR A 231 -8.36 -6.37 -8.59
C TYR A 231 -7.19 -5.50 -9.09
N PRO A 232 -6.84 -5.58 -10.39
CA PRO A 232 -5.72 -4.82 -10.97
C PRO A 232 -5.83 -3.30 -10.80
N VAL A 233 -7.06 -2.78 -10.70
CA VAL A 233 -7.32 -1.34 -10.48
C VAL A 233 -6.59 -0.80 -9.24
N LEU A 234 -6.47 -1.61 -8.18
CA LEU A 234 -5.77 -1.23 -6.94
C LEU A 234 -4.27 -1.01 -7.16
N GLN A 235 -3.67 -1.67 -8.17
CA GLN A 235 -2.25 -1.48 -8.49
C GLN A 235 -1.98 -0.04 -9.00
N LEU A 236 -2.89 0.51 -9.80
CA LEU A 236 -2.77 1.88 -10.34
C LEU A 236 -2.81 2.92 -9.22
N PHE A 237 -3.69 2.74 -8.25
CA PHE A 237 -3.77 3.62 -7.09
C PHE A 237 -2.55 3.53 -6.17
N LEU A 238 -2.03 2.32 -5.94
CA LEU A 238 -0.79 2.16 -5.18
C LEU A 238 0.39 2.82 -5.90
N LEU A 239 0.46 2.72 -7.24
CA LEU A 239 1.47 3.42 -8.02
C LEU A 239 1.35 4.94 -7.84
N LYS A 240 0.14 5.50 -7.92
CA LYS A 240 -0.11 6.93 -7.68
C LYS A 240 0.32 7.34 -6.27
N LEU A 241 -0.05 6.57 -5.25
CA LEU A 241 0.37 6.80 -3.86
C LEU A 241 1.90 6.83 -3.73
N LEU A 242 2.62 5.92 -4.39
CA LEU A 242 4.08 5.88 -4.38
C LEU A 242 4.69 7.11 -5.08
N VAL A 243 4.11 7.57 -6.18
CA VAL A 243 4.56 8.78 -6.89
C VAL A 243 4.39 10.01 -6.00
N ASP A 244 3.23 10.17 -5.36
CA ASP A 244 2.95 11.28 -4.44
C ASP A 244 3.95 11.29 -3.26
N ARG A 245 4.29 10.10 -2.75
CA ARG A 245 5.30 9.93 -1.70
C ARG A 245 6.71 10.27 -2.16
N ALA A 246 7.10 9.84 -3.35
CA ALA A 246 8.40 10.15 -3.92
C ALA A 246 8.58 11.67 -4.08
N GLN A 247 7.57 12.35 -4.63
CA GLN A 247 7.55 13.80 -4.74
C GLN A 247 7.65 14.47 -3.35
N ALA A 248 6.88 14.01 -2.37
CA ALA A 248 6.94 14.52 -1.00
C ALA A 248 8.31 14.29 -0.33
N MET A 249 8.99 13.17 -0.61
CA MET A 249 10.33 12.89 -0.11
C MET A 249 11.39 13.74 -0.80
N THR A 250 11.34 13.91 -2.13
CA THR A 250 12.22 14.84 -2.85
C THR A 250 12.08 16.27 -2.32
N LEU A 251 10.87 16.67 -1.92
CA LEU A 251 10.62 17.95 -1.26
C LEU A 251 11.19 18.03 0.18
N ARG A 252 11.41 16.90 0.86
CA ARG A 252 11.90 16.83 2.26
C ARG A 252 13.40 16.55 2.40
N SER A 253 14.03 15.84 1.45
CA SER A 253 15.47 15.57 1.43
C SER A 253 16.33 16.81 1.14
N GLY A 254 15.72 17.95 0.82
CA GLY A 254 16.37 19.26 0.88
C GLY A 254 16.52 19.72 2.33
N ASN A 255 17.68 19.45 2.93
CA ASN A 255 18.08 19.85 4.28
C ASN A 255 17.58 21.24 4.69
N ILE A 256 16.74 21.28 5.74
CA ILE A 256 16.14 22.50 6.26
C ILE A 256 17.10 23.14 7.27
N THR A 257 17.77 24.20 6.82
CA THR A 257 17.89 25.43 7.63
C THR A 257 17.36 26.58 6.78
N SER A 258 16.08 26.92 6.97
CA SER A 258 15.41 28.11 6.41
C SER A 258 15.45 28.32 4.89
N GLY A 259 15.89 27.33 4.12
CA GLY A 259 15.96 27.41 2.68
C GLY A 259 16.17 26.07 1.98
N MET A 260 15.55 25.89 0.80
CA MET A 260 15.74 24.70 -0.04
C MET A 260 17.03 24.89 -0.84
N SER A 261 18.08 24.12 -0.55
CA SER A 261 19.37 24.19 -1.27
C SER A 261 19.72 22.86 -1.93
N GLY A 262 20.38 22.89 -3.08
CA GLY A 262 20.82 21.69 -3.82
C GLY A 262 21.73 22.03 -5.00
N GLU A 263 22.10 21.02 -5.79
CA GLU A 263 22.95 21.18 -6.98
C GLU A 263 22.12 21.15 -8.27
N LEU A 264 22.44 22.03 -9.23
CA LEU A 264 21.76 22.11 -10.52
C LEU A 264 22.03 20.90 -11.44
N ALA A 265 23.02 20.07 -11.08
CA ALA A 265 23.27 18.79 -11.75
C ALA A 265 22.22 17.72 -11.37
N GLU A 266 21.57 17.85 -10.21
CA GLU A 266 20.58 16.88 -9.71
C GLU A 266 19.14 17.27 -10.10
N ILE A 267 18.88 18.58 -10.21
CA ILE A 267 17.60 19.14 -10.64
C ILE A 267 17.87 20.25 -11.65
N SER A 268 17.31 20.15 -12.85
CA SER A 268 17.51 21.17 -13.88
C SER A 268 16.96 22.52 -13.43
N MET A 269 17.51 23.61 -13.96
CA MET A 269 17.04 24.97 -13.65
C MET A 269 15.55 25.14 -13.97
N VAL A 270 15.10 24.52 -15.06
CA VAL A 270 13.69 24.50 -15.50
C VAL A 270 12.82 23.78 -14.47
N ASP A 271 13.20 22.57 -14.07
CA ASP A 271 12.43 21.77 -13.11
C ASP A 271 12.36 22.46 -11.74
N LEU A 272 13.46 23.08 -11.30
CA LEU A 272 13.48 23.84 -10.06
C LEU A 272 12.47 24.99 -10.09
N PHE A 273 12.47 25.78 -11.16
CA PHE A 273 11.51 26.88 -11.32
C PHE A 273 10.07 26.38 -11.43
N GLN A 274 9.83 25.29 -12.16
CA GLN A 274 8.51 24.69 -12.31
C GLN A 274 7.97 24.13 -10.98
N LEU A 275 8.83 23.57 -10.15
CA LEU A 275 8.49 23.10 -8.81
C LEU A 275 8.02 24.27 -7.91
N ILE A 276 8.72 25.41 -7.97
CA ILE A 276 8.34 26.60 -7.19
C ILE A 276 7.01 27.19 -7.71
N ASN A 277 6.82 27.24 -9.03
CA ASN A 277 5.58 27.71 -9.66
C ASN A 277 4.38 26.84 -9.30
N SER A 278 4.48 25.51 -9.51
CA SER A 278 3.39 24.57 -9.22
C SER A 278 3.02 24.49 -7.74
N SER A 279 3.97 24.78 -6.84
CA SER A 279 3.71 24.86 -5.40
C SER A 279 3.28 26.24 -4.90
N GLN A 280 3.10 27.22 -5.79
CA GLN A 280 2.66 28.59 -5.49
C GLN A 280 3.49 29.26 -4.37
N LYS A 281 4.79 29.00 -4.33
CA LYS A 281 5.66 29.49 -3.24
C LYS A 281 6.11 30.94 -3.47
N THR A 282 6.29 31.66 -2.37
CA THR A 282 6.87 33.02 -2.33
C THR A 282 8.23 32.98 -1.65
N GLY A 283 9.28 33.34 -2.39
CA GLY A 283 10.66 33.26 -1.90
C GLY A 283 11.71 33.68 -2.92
N THR A 284 12.97 33.65 -2.47
CA THR A 284 14.14 34.06 -3.25
C THR A 284 15.05 32.87 -3.52
N VAL A 285 15.26 32.52 -4.78
CA VAL A 285 16.27 31.54 -5.21
C VAL A 285 17.58 32.27 -5.48
N GLN A 286 18.58 32.03 -4.65
CA GLN A 286 19.97 32.45 -4.88
C GLN A 286 20.73 31.34 -5.57
N LEU A 287 21.54 31.69 -6.57
CA LEU A 287 22.31 30.77 -7.38
C LEU A 287 23.78 31.15 -7.30
N ILE A 288 24.63 30.17 -7.03
CA ILE A 288 26.09 30.28 -7.08
C ILE A 288 26.53 29.40 -8.25
N LEU A 289 26.98 30.07 -9.31
CA LEU A 289 27.30 29.47 -10.61
C LEU A 289 28.78 29.74 -10.90
N ASP A 290 29.34 29.00 -11.86
CA ASP A 290 30.75 29.15 -12.24
C ASP A 290 31.05 30.56 -12.78
N GLU A 291 30.10 31.15 -13.50
CA GLU A 291 30.20 32.48 -14.11
C GLU A 291 29.87 33.63 -13.13
N GLY A 292 29.24 33.34 -11.99
CA GLY A 292 28.86 34.35 -11.02
C GLY A 292 27.64 34.00 -10.16
N LYS A 293 27.10 35.01 -9.47
CA LYS A 293 25.91 34.85 -8.63
C LYS A 293 24.66 35.34 -9.36
N ALA A 294 23.56 34.62 -9.16
CA ALA A 294 22.24 35.01 -9.64
C ALA A 294 21.19 34.98 -8.53
N ALA A 295 20.08 35.69 -8.75
CA ALA A 295 18.93 35.68 -7.87
C ALA A 295 17.63 35.73 -8.69
N VAL A 296 16.66 34.87 -8.33
CA VAL A 296 15.32 34.85 -8.92
C VAL A 296 14.29 34.88 -7.80
N LEU A 297 13.36 35.83 -7.87
CA LEU A 297 12.35 36.07 -6.84
C LEU A 297 11.00 35.59 -7.35
N PHE A 298 10.32 34.82 -6.50
CA PHE A 298 9.01 34.26 -6.75
C PHE A 298 7.99 34.84 -5.78
N LYS A 299 6.79 35.12 -6.26
CA LYS A 299 5.62 35.51 -5.48
C LYS A 299 4.41 34.70 -5.96
N GLU A 300 3.85 33.91 -5.06
CA GLU A 300 2.69 33.03 -5.34
C GLU A 300 2.94 32.13 -6.56
N GLY A 301 4.18 31.67 -6.73
CA GLY A 301 4.61 30.84 -7.86
C GLY A 301 5.04 31.60 -9.12
N GLU A 302 4.73 32.90 -9.24
CA GLU A 302 5.13 33.71 -10.39
C GLU A 302 6.48 34.41 -10.17
N ILE A 303 7.25 34.58 -11.25
CA ILE A 303 8.54 35.29 -11.19
C ILE A 303 8.28 36.79 -11.21
N VAL A 304 8.78 37.50 -10.20
CA VAL A 304 8.65 38.97 -10.09
C VAL A 304 9.94 39.71 -10.38
N TYR A 305 11.08 39.04 -10.25
CA TYR A 305 12.39 39.63 -10.54
C TYR A 305 13.43 38.54 -10.79
N ALA A 306 14.37 38.81 -11.69
CA ALA A 306 15.54 37.96 -11.90
C ALA A 306 16.79 38.82 -12.17
N ARG A 307 17.95 38.33 -11.73
CA ARG A 307 19.24 38.95 -11.98
C ARG A 307 20.30 37.87 -12.18
N PHE A 308 21.11 38.03 -13.22
CA PHE A 308 22.32 37.27 -13.45
C PHE A 308 23.34 38.18 -14.12
N LEU A 309 24.52 38.36 -13.51
CA LEU A 309 25.52 39.34 -13.96
C LEU A 309 24.90 40.75 -14.13
N ASP A 310 25.03 41.32 -15.33
CA ASP A 310 24.45 42.61 -15.75
C ASP A 310 23.04 42.48 -16.33
N LEU A 311 22.57 41.26 -16.58
CA LEU A 311 21.23 41.00 -17.10
C LEU A 311 20.18 41.12 -15.98
N ARG A 312 18.95 41.47 -16.38
CA ARG A 312 17.79 41.62 -15.49
C ARG A 312 16.54 40.99 -16.10
N ASN A 313 15.63 40.55 -15.23
CA ASN A 313 14.32 40.01 -15.57
C ASN A 313 14.38 38.94 -16.66
N ARG A 314 13.70 39.14 -17.80
CA ARG A 314 13.57 38.13 -18.86
C ARG A 314 14.92 37.70 -19.41
N ASP A 315 15.83 38.65 -19.67
CA ASP A 315 17.15 38.34 -20.22
C ASP A 315 18.01 37.57 -19.23
N ALA A 316 17.92 37.90 -17.93
CA ALA A 316 18.58 37.12 -16.89
C ALA A 316 18.00 35.71 -16.78
N LEU A 317 16.68 35.58 -16.83
CA LEU A 317 16.01 34.29 -16.76
C LEU A 317 16.44 33.38 -17.92
N PHE A 318 16.42 33.89 -19.15
CA PHE A 318 16.80 33.11 -20.34
C PHE A 318 18.26 32.66 -20.29
N ALA A 319 19.17 33.51 -19.82
CA ALA A 319 20.57 33.12 -19.63
C ALA A 319 20.72 32.01 -18.58
N LEU A 320 19.92 32.04 -17.50
CA LEU A 320 19.96 31.01 -16.45
C LEU A 320 19.46 29.65 -16.92
N LEU A 321 18.52 29.58 -17.87
CA LEU A 321 17.95 28.33 -18.35
C LEU A 321 18.98 27.41 -19.04
N ASN A 322 20.08 27.96 -19.57
CA ASN A 322 21.14 27.16 -20.21
C ASN A 322 22.18 26.61 -19.20
N ILE A 323 22.09 26.97 -17.92
CA ILE A 323 23.10 26.63 -16.93
C ILE A 323 22.82 25.24 -16.35
N LYS A 324 23.82 24.36 -16.44
CA LYS A 324 23.72 22.93 -16.06
C LYS A 324 24.46 22.58 -14.77
N SER A 325 25.29 23.48 -14.27
CA SER A 325 26.09 23.30 -13.05
C SER A 325 25.98 24.51 -12.13
N GLY A 326 26.04 24.26 -10.82
CA GLY A 326 25.99 25.29 -9.79
C GLY A 326 25.20 24.83 -8.57
N ARG A 327 25.18 25.67 -7.54
CA ARG A 327 24.42 25.44 -6.31
C ARG A 327 23.31 26.46 -6.19
N PHE A 328 22.12 26.02 -5.80
CA PHE A 328 21.01 26.91 -5.50
C PHE A 328 20.69 26.93 -4.01
N THR A 329 20.06 28.01 -3.56
CA THR A 329 19.51 28.16 -2.21
C THR A 329 18.26 29.04 -2.29
N TYR A 330 17.10 28.45 -2.10
CA TYR A 330 15.82 29.11 -1.94
C TYR A 330 15.69 29.60 -0.51
N THR A 331 15.20 30.81 -0.28
CA THR A 331 14.88 31.35 1.05
C THR A 331 13.43 31.83 1.06
N LYS A 332 12.69 31.58 2.14
CA LYS A 332 11.29 32.03 2.24
C LYS A 332 11.22 33.55 2.31
N GLY A 333 10.29 34.14 1.58
CA GLY A 333 10.06 35.58 1.56
C GLY A 333 10.85 36.30 0.48
N VAL A 334 10.36 37.49 0.15
CA VAL A 334 10.92 38.40 -0.83
C VAL A 334 11.38 39.65 -0.08
N PRO A 335 12.55 40.23 -0.38
CA PRO A 335 12.98 41.46 0.26
C PRO A 335 11.92 42.57 0.10
N PRO A 336 11.70 43.44 1.11
CA PRO A 336 10.61 44.43 1.12
C PRO A 336 10.60 45.35 -0.10
N GLU A 337 11.78 45.63 -0.67
CA GLU A 337 11.95 46.46 -1.87
C GLU A 337 11.34 45.85 -3.14
N PHE A 338 11.11 44.54 -3.17
CA PHE A 338 10.53 43.81 -4.31
C PHE A 338 9.11 43.29 -4.05
N GLU A 339 8.53 43.58 -2.87
CA GLU A 339 7.27 43.00 -2.43
C GLU A 339 6.06 43.42 -3.29
N ASN A 340 6.13 44.62 -3.86
CA ASN A 340 5.07 45.23 -4.68
C ASN A 340 5.30 45.14 -6.19
N LEU A 341 6.28 44.35 -6.65
CA LEU A 341 6.51 44.18 -8.08
C LEU A 341 5.47 43.24 -8.70
N PRO A 342 4.93 43.59 -9.88
CA PRO A 342 4.11 42.66 -10.65
C PRO A 342 4.98 41.54 -11.25
N PRO A 343 4.38 40.38 -11.61
CA PRO A 343 5.06 39.34 -12.37
C PRO A 343 5.68 39.87 -13.66
N ILE A 344 6.88 39.41 -14.01
CA ILE A 344 7.57 39.81 -15.25
C ILE A 344 6.97 39.18 -16.52
N GLY A 345 6.00 38.29 -16.36
CA GLY A 345 5.27 37.57 -17.40
C GLY A 345 4.68 36.27 -16.86
N GLY A 346 3.80 35.63 -17.62
CA GLY A 346 3.26 34.32 -17.23
C GLY A 346 4.34 33.24 -17.30
N PHE A 347 4.49 32.47 -16.22
CA PHE A 347 5.56 31.49 -16.05
C PHE A 347 5.80 30.57 -17.26
N ILE A 348 4.74 29.90 -17.75
CA ILE A 348 4.84 28.97 -18.89
C ILE A 348 5.31 29.70 -20.16
N GLY A 349 4.79 30.90 -20.42
CA GLY A 349 5.18 31.69 -21.59
C GLY A 349 6.65 32.11 -21.55
N LEU A 350 7.17 32.44 -20.35
CA LEU A 350 8.59 32.77 -20.17
C LEU A 350 9.48 31.55 -20.38
N LEU A 351 9.10 30.37 -19.87
CA LEU A 351 9.88 29.15 -20.09
C LEU A 351 9.94 28.76 -21.57
N MET A 352 8.80 28.78 -22.26
CA MET A 352 8.75 28.43 -23.69
C MET A 352 9.57 29.39 -24.55
N GLU A 353 9.47 30.71 -24.31
CA GLU A 353 10.29 31.70 -25.01
C GLU A 353 11.79 31.52 -24.72
N GLY A 354 12.13 31.18 -23.48
CA GLY A 354 13.51 30.95 -23.08
C GLY A 354 14.12 29.70 -23.70
N LEU A 355 13.38 28.59 -23.72
CA LEU A 355 13.82 27.33 -24.33
C LEU A 355 13.96 27.47 -25.85
N GLN A 356 13.02 28.14 -26.52
CA GLN A 356 13.11 28.40 -27.95
C GLN A 356 14.38 29.19 -28.32
N LYS A 357 14.76 30.19 -27.51
CA LYS A 357 16.00 30.97 -27.72
C LYS A 357 17.28 30.18 -27.47
N ILE A 358 17.22 29.08 -26.71
CA ILE A 358 18.36 28.19 -26.50
C ILE A 358 18.52 27.31 -27.74
N ASP A 359 17.42 26.71 -28.21
CA ASP A 359 17.42 25.89 -29.42
C ASP A 359 17.92 26.68 -30.65
N GLU A 360 17.53 27.95 -30.79
CA GLU A 360 17.99 28.85 -31.87
C GLU A 360 19.48 29.26 -31.79
N LYS A 361 20.15 29.06 -30.64
CA LYS A 361 21.58 29.37 -30.45
C LYS A 361 22.50 28.15 -30.57
N ASP A 362 21.93 26.96 -30.46
CA ASP A 362 22.65 25.68 -30.59
C ASP A 362 22.65 25.15 -32.04
N GLU A 363 21.93 25.81 -32.96
CA GLU A 363 22.05 25.69 -34.43
C GLU A 363 23.11 26.65 -35.02
#